data_AF-A0A257H7B8-F1
#
_entry.id   AF-A0A257H7B8-F1
#
_cell.length_a   1.000
_cell.length_b   1.000
_cell.length_c   1.000
_cell.angle_alpha   90.00
_cell.angle_beta   90.00
_cell.angle_gamma   90.00
#
_symmetry.space_group_name_H-M   'P 1'
#
loop_
_entity.id
_entity.type
_entity.pdbx_description
1 polymer ?
#
loop_
_entity_poly.entity_id
_entity_poly.type
_entity_poly.pdbx_seq_one_letter_code
_entity_poly.pdbx_strand_id
1 'polypeptide(L)'
;MHKTLFRLTSGLAELIGKPSASAPDDDQIETIREAMFNAFGPMEFMDQAASRRTWSHIDQATEVMGLWYLRPELLTHIAGHQGEATARKALDDITVLFQGHVPKTLLSRTSFSGR
;
A
#
# COMPACT_ATOMS: atom_id res chain seq x y z
N MET A 1 22.55 -21.20 -24.51
CA MET A 1 22.40 -19.75 -24.74
C MET A 1 20.92 -19.44 -24.89
N HIS A 2 20.23 -19.12 -23.79
CA HIS A 2 18.78 -18.94 -23.78
C HIS A 2 18.47 -17.48 -24.14
N LYS A 3 18.06 -17.22 -25.39
CA LYS A 3 17.66 -15.89 -25.86
C LYS A 3 16.15 -15.74 -25.72
N THR A 4 15.76 -14.85 -24.80
CA THR A 4 14.64 -13.89 -24.85
C THR A 4 13.37 -14.29 -25.61
N LEU A 5 12.27 -14.47 -24.87
CA LEU A 5 10.91 -14.21 -25.33
C LEU A 5 10.13 -13.59 -24.16
N PHE A 6 10.22 -12.27 -24.01
CA PHE A 6 9.43 -11.52 -23.04
C PHE A 6 8.50 -10.57 -23.80
N ARG A 7 7.20 -10.75 -23.51
CA ARG A 7 6.08 -9.79 -23.59
C ARG A 7 5.64 -9.24 -24.95
N LEU A 8 4.55 -9.82 -25.44
CA LEU A 8 3.59 -9.18 -26.34
C LEU A 8 2.20 -9.17 -25.69
N THR A 9 1.94 -8.23 -24.78
CA THR A 9 0.58 -7.90 -24.33
C THR A 9 0.50 -6.39 -24.05
N SER A 10 0.67 -5.59 -25.08
CA SER A 10 0.33 -4.16 -25.08
C SER A 10 -0.32 -3.88 -26.42
N GLY A 11 -1.62 -3.60 -26.43
CA GLY A 11 -2.37 -3.38 -27.68
C GLY A 11 -3.86 -3.71 -27.66
N LEU A 12 -4.47 -3.97 -26.49
CA LEU A 12 -5.94 -4.16 -26.40
C LEU A 12 -6.60 -3.33 -25.28
N ALA A 13 -5.82 -2.69 -24.42
CA ALA A 13 -6.33 -1.79 -23.37
C ALA A 13 -6.70 -0.38 -23.89
N GLU A 14 -6.44 -0.07 -25.18
CA GLU A 14 -6.53 1.29 -25.72
C GLU A 14 -7.92 1.66 -26.28
N LEU A 15 -8.87 0.70 -26.37
CA LEU A 15 -10.21 0.95 -26.94
C LEU A 15 -11.34 1.00 -25.89
N ILE A 16 -11.06 0.74 -24.62
CA ILE A 16 -12.05 0.83 -23.54
C ILE A 16 -11.78 2.13 -22.79
N GLY A 17 -12.35 3.22 -23.31
CA GLY A 17 -12.23 4.56 -22.76
C GLY A 17 -12.37 4.58 -21.23
N LYS A 18 -11.28 4.98 -20.58
CA LYS A 18 -11.26 5.37 -19.17
C LYS A 18 -10.09 6.33 -18.99
N PRO A 19 -10.27 7.50 -18.35
CA PRO A 19 -9.21 8.49 -18.23
C PRO A 19 -7.99 7.80 -17.63
N SER A 20 -6.85 8.00 -18.31
CA SER A 20 -5.53 7.55 -17.90
C SER A 20 -5.33 7.92 -16.43
N ALA A 21 -5.53 6.94 -15.54
CA ALA A 21 -4.86 6.96 -14.27
C ALA A 21 -3.41 6.71 -14.68
N SER A 22 -2.62 7.79 -14.73
CA SER A 22 -1.18 7.70 -14.93
C SER A 22 -0.69 6.54 -14.07
N ALA A 23 0.03 5.59 -14.68
CA ALA A 23 0.69 4.55 -13.89
C ALA A 23 1.34 5.25 -12.69
N PRO A 24 1.11 4.78 -11.45
CA PRO A 24 1.66 5.44 -10.29
C PRO A 24 3.15 5.61 -10.52
N ASP A 25 3.62 6.85 -10.39
CA ASP A 25 5.03 7.15 -10.54
C ASP A 25 5.79 6.37 -9.46
N ASP A 26 7.00 5.91 -9.76
CA ASP A 26 7.81 5.17 -8.79
C ASP A 26 8.00 6.02 -7.50
N ASP A 27 8.04 7.34 -7.66
CA ASP A 27 8.04 8.34 -6.58
C ASP A 27 6.83 8.24 -5.64
N GLN A 28 5.63 7.93 -6.16
CA GLN A 28 4.43 7.78 -5.35
C GLN A 28 4.48 6.49 -4.52
N ILE A 29 5.02 5.42 -5.09
CA ILE A 29 5.20 4.15 -4.38
C ILE A 29 6.18 4.36 -3.23
N GLU A 30 7.28 5.07 -3.46
CA GLU A 30 8.25 5.40 -2.41
C GLU A 30 7.64 6.28 -1.31
N THR A 31 6.90 7.33 -1.70
CA THR A 31 6.22 8.22 -0.75
C THR A 31 5.27 7.44 0.18
N ILE A 32 4.49 6.51 -0.36
CA ILE A 32 3.61 5.65 0.44
C ILE A 32 4.44 4.71 1.32
N ARG A 33 5.51 4.11 0.79
CA ARG A 33 6.37 3.18 1.53
C ARG A 33 7.01 3.87 2.73
N GLU A 34 7.57 5.06 2.53
CA GLU A 34 8.15 5.88 3.60
C GLU A 34 7.10 6.22 4.67
N ALA A 35 5.89 6.61 4.27
CA ALA A 35 4.81 6.88 5.22
C ALA A 35 4.43 5.62 6.03
N MET A 36 4.39 4.44 5.41
CA MET A 36 4.14 3.17 6.09
C MET A 36 5.26 2.80 7.07
N PHE A 37 6.53 3.02 6.71
CA PHE A 37 7.66 2.79 7.61
C PHE A 37 7.69 3.80 8.78
N ASN A 38 7.40 5.07 8.52
CA ASN A 38 7.29 6.08 9.58
C ASN A 38 6.18 5.74 10.58
N ALA A 39 5.04 5.21 10.12
CA ALA A 39 3.96 4.75 10.98
C ALA A 39 4.28 3.44 11.72
N PHE A 40 5.19 2.62 11.19
CA PHE A 40 5.62 1.36 11.80
C PHE A 40 6.23 1.55 13.20
N GLY A 41 6.78 2.74 13.47
CA GLY A 41 7.37 3.11 14.73
C GLY A 41 8.82 2.63 14.90
N PRO A 42 9.42 2.83 16.08
CA PRO A 42 10.81 2.47 16.35
C PRO A 42 11.10 0.98 16.15
N MET A 43 12.35 0.68 15.73
CA MET A 43 12.82 -0.69 15.48
C MET A 43 12.73 -1.62 16.71
N GLU A 44 12.60 -1.09 17.91
CA GLU A 44 12.35 -1.86 19.15
C GLU A 44 11.06 -2.69 19.08
N PHE A 45 10.11 -2.30 18.22
CA PHE A 45 8.88 -3.06 17.97
C PHE A 45 9.06 -4.23 16.97
N MET A 46 10.27 -4.44 16.43
CA MET A 46 10.56 -5.53 15.48
C MET A 46 10.92 -6.87 16.14
N ASP A 47 10.78 -7.02 17.46
CA ASP A 47 11.11 -8.27 18.16
C ASP A 47 10.18 -9.43 17.72
N GLN A 48 8.98 -9.11 17.27
CA GLN A 48 8.00 -10.10 16.82
C GLN A 48 8.22 -10.51 15.36
N ALA A 49 8.11 -11.81 15.08
CA ALA A 49 8.22 -12.35 13.72
C ALA A 49 7.16 -11.77 12.76
N ALA A 50 5.96 -11.49 13.27
CA ALA A 50 4.90 -10.84 12.50
C ALA A 50 5.31 -9.43 12.03
N SER A 51 5.89 -8.62 12.92
CA SER A 51 6.37 -7.27 12.61
C SER A 51 7.47 -7.29 11.55
N ARG A 52 8.45 -8.20 11.66
CA ARG A 52 9.48 -8.38 10.62
C ARG A 52 8.89 -8.76 9.26
N ARG A 53 7.85 -9.60 9.26
CA ARG A 53 7.17 -9.99 8.02
C ARG A 53 6.45 -8.81 7.37
N THR A 54 5.67 -8.06 8.14
CA THR A 54 4.97 -6.87 7.61
C THR A 54 5.95 -5.82 7.10
N TRP A 55 7.05 -5.57 7.82
CA TRP A 55 8.14 -4.72 7.34
C TRP A 55 8.68 -5.19 5.98
N SER A 56 9.02 -6.48 5.88
CA SER A 56 9.56 -7.08 4.66
C SER A 56 8.59 -7.03 3.48
N HIS A 57 7.28 -7.18 3.74
CA HIS A 57 6.27 -7.02 2.71
C HIS A 57 6.17 -5.57 2.21
N ILE A 58 6.27 -4.57 3.10
CA ILE A 58 6.25 -3.15 2.72
C ILE A 58 7.47 -2.81 1.86
N ASP A 59 8.65 -3.29 2.25
CA ASP A 59 9.91 -3.12 1.52
C ASP A 59 9.83 -3.69 0.10
N GLN A 60 9.32 -4.92 -0.04
CA GLN A 60 9.28 -5.65 -1.31
C GLN A 60 8.13 -5.24 -2.23
N ALA A 61 7.16 -4.47 -1.76
CA ALA A 61 6.02 -4.06 -2.58
C ALA A 61 6.48 -3.12 -3.70
N THR A 62 6.24 -3.53 -4.95
CA THR A 62 6.65 -2.80 -6.17
C THR A 62 5.50 -2.06 -6.84
N GLU A 63 4.29 -2.10 -6.26
CA GLU A 63 3.12 -1.43 -6.81
C GLU A 63 2.22 -0.87 -5.69
N VAL A 64 1.51 0.21 -6.00
CA VAL A 64 0.57 0.87 -5.05
C VAL A 64 -0.49 -0.12 -4.54
N MET A 65 -0.96 -1.03 -5.40
CA MET A 65 -1.97 -2.01 -5.00
C MET A 65 -1.45 -2.99 -3.94
N GLY A 66 -0.18 -3.38 -4.01
CA GLY A 66 0.47 -4.22 -3.02
C GLY A 66 0.52 -3.52 -1.66
N LEU A 67 0.98 -2.26 -1.64
CA LEU A 67 0.99 -1.43 -0.42
C LEU A 67 -0.42 -1.24 0.15
N TRP A 68 -1.44 -1.08 -0.69
CA TRP A 68 -2.83 -0.94 -0.24
C TRP A 68 -3.31 -2.16 0.55
N TYR A 69 -2.95 -3.37 0.11
CA TYR A 69 -3.35 -4.61 0.80
C TYR A 69 -2.58 -4.86 2.09
N LEU A 70 -1.46 -4.18 2.31
CA LEU A 70 -0.70 -4.26 3.57
C LEU A 70 -1.27 -3.35 4.68
N ARG A 71 -2.22 -2.47 4.35
CA ARG A 71 -2.87 -1.58 5.33
C ARG A 71 -3.44 -2.29 6.56
N PRO A 72 -4.16 -3.43 6.45
CA PRO A 72 -4.68 -4.15 7.63
C PRO A 72 -3.58 -4.77 8.50
N GLU A 73 -2.49 -5.24 7.88
CA GLU A 73 -1.32 -5.76 8.60
C GLU A 73 -0.63 -4.62 9.37
N LEU A 74 -0.44 -3.48 8.71
CA LEU A 74 0.11 -2.27 9.32
C LEU A 74 -0.78 -1.78 10.48
N LEU A 75 -2.11 -1.74 10.29
CA LEU A 75 -3.05 -1.38 11.35
C LEU A 75 -2.89 -2.30 12.57
N THR A 76 -2.86 -3.61 12.33
CA THR A 76 -2.75 -4.61 13.40
C THR A 76 -1.44 -4.44 14.16
N HIS A 77 -0.34 -4.21 13.46
CA HIS A 77 0.97 -3.94 14.07
C HIS A 77 0.93 -2.68 14.93
N ILE A 78 0.48 -1.55 14.38
CA ILE A 78 0.43 -0.28 15.12
C ILE A 78 -0.51 -0.40 16.32
N ALA A 79 -1.67 -1.04 16.16
CA ALA A 79 -2.64 -1.22 17.24
C ALA A 79 -2.07 -2.05 18.40
N GLY A 80 -1.29 -3.09 18.09
CA GLY A 80 -0.63 -3.94 19.08
C GLY A 80 0.41 -3.22 19.93
N HIS A 81 1.02 -2.14 19.42
CA HIS A 81 2.09 -1.41 20.11
C HIS A 81 1.68 -0.03 20.64
N GLN A 82 0.83 0.69 19.92
CA GLN A 82 0.50 2.10 20.14
C GLN A 82 -1.00 2.33 20.39
N GLY A 83 -1.80 1.26 20.39
CA GLY A 83 -3.24 1.30 20.59
C GLY A 83 -4.02 1.60 19.31
N GLU A 84 -5.26 1.13 19.30
CA GLU A 84 -6.12 1.14 18.11
C GLU A 84 -6.47 2.56 17.61
N ALA A 85 -6.64 3.53 18.51
CA ALA A 85 -6.95 4.91 18.12
C ALA A 85 -5.80 5.55 17.34
N THR A 86 -4.56 5.36 17.81
CA THR A 86 -3.34 5.81 17.13
C THR A 86 -3.18 5.12 15.78
N ALA A 87 -3.42 3.81 15.75
CA ALA A 87 -3.35 3.00 14.54
C ALA A 87 -4.31 3.46 13.45
N ARG A 88 -5.57 3.72 13.81
CA ARG A 88 -6.59 4.21 12.87
C ARG A 88 -6.23 5.57 12.31
N LYS A 89 -5.81 6.51 13.16
CA LYS A 89 -5.38 7.84 12.72
C LYS A 89 -4.21 7.75 11.73
N ALA A 90 -3.16 7.00 12.07
CA ALA A 90 -2.01 6.82 11.18
C ALA A 90 -2.41 6.17 9.86
N LEU A 91 -3.31 5.19 9.91
CA LEU A 91 -3.80 4.53 8.70
C LEU A 91 -4.64 5.47 7.82
N ASP A 92 -5.46 6.33 8.41
CA ASP A 92 -6.26 7.32 7.68
C ASP A 92 -5.36 8.32 6.95
N ASP A 93 -4.33 8.84 7.61
CA ASP A 93 -3.34 9.75 7.00
C ASP A 93 -2.64 9.07 5.80
N ILE A 94 -2.22 7.80 5.96
CA ILE A 94 -1.64 6.98 4.89
C ILE A 94 -2.65 6.74 3.76
N THR A 95 -3.93 6.54 4.08
CA THR A 95 -5.00 6.24 3.09
C THR A 95 -5.18 7.37 2.09
N VAL A 96 -4.96 8.62 2.51
CA VAL A 96 -5.03 9.79 1.63
C VAL A 96 -4.03 9.67 0.48
N LEU A 97 -2.84 9.09 0.72
CA LEU A 97 -1.80 8.90 -0.29
C LEU A 97 -2.18 7.90 -1.39
N PHE A 98 -3.21 7.08 -1.18
CA PHE A 98 -3.70 6.15 -2.19
C PHE A 98 -4.78 6.77 -3.10
N GLN A 99 -5.29 7.96 -2.77
CA GLN A 99 -6.34 8.60 -3.56
C GLN A 99 -5.85 8.89 -4.99
N GLY A 100 -6.69 8.56 -5.98
CA GLY A 100 -6.31 8.68 -7.40
C GLY A 100 -5.50 7.50 -7.95
N HIS A 101 -4.90 6.66 -7.09
CA HIS A 101 -4.09 5.51 -7.49
C HIS A 101 -4.75 4.15 -7.24
N VAL A 102 -5.81 4.11 -6.42
CA VAL A 102 -6.64 2.91 -6.24
C VAL A 102 -8.07 3.14 -6.72
N PRO A 103 -8.79 2.08 -7.15
CA PRO A 103 -10.21 2.17 -7.49
C PRO A 103 -11.04 2.82 -6.38
N LYS A 104 -11.89 3.78 -6.74
CA LYS A 104 -12.78 4.48 -5.80
C LYS A 104 -13.63 3.53 -4.94
N THR A 105 -13.98 2.36 -5.47
CA THR A 105 -14.74 1.31 -4.76
C THR A 105 -14.01 0.80 -3.51
N LEU A 106 -12.67 0.80 -3.51
CA LEU A 106 -11.86 0.37 -2.36
C LEU A 106 -11.79 1.46 -1.28
N LEU A 107 -11.76 2.74 -1.67
CA LEU A 107 -11.79 3.89 -0.76
C LEU A 107 -13.16 4.02 -0.06
N SER A 108 -14.26 3.78 -0.78
CA SER A 108 -15.61 3.80 -0.21
C SER A 108 -15.82 2.71 0.84
N ARG A 109 -15.13 1.57 0.73
CA ARG A 109 -15.23 0.48 1.70
C ARG A 109 -14.53 0.80 3.02
N THR A 110 -13.49 1.63 3.00
CA THR A 110 -12.76 2.01 4.21
C THR A 110 -13.42 3.15 4.98
N SER A 111 -14.15 4.03 4.30
CA SER A 111 -14.89 5.14 4.92
C SER A 111 -16.17 4.73 5.65
N PHE A 112 -16.58 3.46 5.56
CA PHE A 112 -17.80 2.96 6.23
C PHE A 112 -17.56 2.45 7.67
N SER A 113 -16.32 2.38 8.15
CA SER A 113 -16.04 1.94 9.54
C SER A 113 -16.14 3.10 10.53
N GLY A 114 -17.30 3.74 10.60
CA GLY A 114 -17.54 4.86 11.49
C GLY A 114 -19.01 5.26 11.55
N ARG A 115 -19.85 4.40 12.13
CA ARG A 115 -21.05 4.79 12.88
C ARG A 115 -21.32 3.77 13.97
#